data_AF-A0A7S2WXZ0-F1
#
_entry.id   AF-A0A7S2WXZ0-F1
#
_cell.length_a   1.000
_cell.length_b   1.000
_cell.length_c   1.000
_cell.angle_alpha   90.00
_cell.angle_beta   90.00
_cell.angle_gamma   90.00
#
_symmetry.space_group_name_H-M   'P 1'
#
loop_
_entity.id
_entity.type
_entity.pdbx_description
1 polymer ?
#
loop_
_entity_poly.entity_id
_entity_poly.type
_entity_poly.pdbx_seq_one_letter_code
_entity_poly.pdbx_strand_id
1 'polypeptide(L)'
;EIYFVFPVFLPVVLLSLAKGAKDVEREVTTVEALVALGLYAAGSWLSTRSEWQRKAWKERRENRGKCYTEGLFALSRNPNYLGDVVLFSGWALATGRWWTWWVPLFMGLSFVFYHIPEKEAYLASRYK
;
A
#
# COMPACT_ATOMS: atom_id res chain seq x y z
N GLU A 1 -9.16 -12.78 -6.00
CA GLU A 1 -8.84 -11.49 -5.34
C GLU A 1 -9.70 -10.32 -5.85
N ILE A 2 -9.65 -9.97 -7.15
CA ILE A 2 -10.40 -8.84 -7.75
C ILE A 2 -11.90 -8.82 -7.40
N TYR A 3 -12.56 -9.98 -7.46
CA TYR A 3 -14.00 -10.12 -7.16
C TYR A 3 -14.37 -9.91 -5.69
N PHE A 4 -13.41 -9.90 -4.77
CA PHE A 4 -13.65 -9.56 -3.37
C PHE A 4 -13.22 -8.12 -3.09
N VAL A 5 -12.06 -7.72 -3.62
CA VAL A 5 -11.47 -6.40 -3.37
C VAL A 5 -12.36 -5.28 -3.90
N PHE A 6 -12.79 -5.35 -5.15
CA PHE A 6 -13.51 -4.24 -5.79
C PHE A 6 -14.98 -4.09 -5.35
N PRO A 7 -15.80 -5.15 -5.27
CA PRO A 7 -17.22 -4.97 -4.92
C PRO A 7 -17.48 -4.94 -3.41
N VAL A 8 -16.55 -5.42 -2.58
CA VAL A 8 -16.76 -5.50 -1.12
C VAL A 8 -15.75 -4.63 -0.39
N PHE A 9 -14.47 -4.95 -0.50
CA PHE A 9 -13.45 -4.35 0.35
C PHE A 9 -13.29 -2.85 0.11
N LEU A 10 -13.14 -2.44 -1.16
CA LEU A 10 -12.93 -1.05 -1.55
C LEU A 10 -14.13 -0.15 -1.15
N PRO A 11 -15.40 -0.51 -1.41
CA PRO A 11 -16.54 0.25 -0.91
C PRO A 11 -16.56 0.37 0.60
N VAL A 12 -16.27 -0.71 1.35
CA VAL A 12 -16.25 -0.68 2.82
C VAL A 12 -15.16 0.24 3.35
N VAL A 13 -13.96 0.20 2.77
CA VAL A 13 -12.85 1.11 3.10
C VAL A 13 -13.26 2.56 2.83
N LEU A 14 -13.76 2.86 1.63
CA LEU A 14 -14.15 4.21 1.24
C LEU A 14 -15.28 4.75 2.13
N LEU A 15 -16.29 3.94 2.43
CA LEU A 15 -17.39 4.33 3.32
C LEU A 15 -16.90 4.55 4.75
N SER A 16 -16.00 3.71 5.26
CA SER A 16 -15.44 3.87 6.60
C SER A 16 -14.61 5.15 6.72
N LEU A 17 -13.77 5.46 5.73
CA LEU A 17 -12.97 6.68 5.71
C LEU A 17 -13.85 7.92 5.53
N ALA A 18 -14.83 7.88 4.61
CA ALA A 18 -15.76 8.97 4.38
C ALA A 18 -16.63 9.26 5.61
N LYS A 19 -17.09 8.21 6.32
CA LYS A 19 -17.79 8.36 7.60
C LYS A 19 -16.87 8.97 8.65
N GLY A 20 -15.63 8.49 8.75
CA GLY A 20 -14.65 9.04 9.68
C GLY A 20 -14.39 10.52 9.46
N ALA A 21 -14.26 10.95 8.21
CA ALA A 21 -14.00 12.35 7.85
C ALA A 21 -15.19 13.30 8.07
N LYS A 22 -16.44 12.80 8.03
CA LYS A 22 -17.65 13.62 8.25
C LYS A 22 -18.00 13.79 9.72
N ASP A 23 -17.54 12.87 10.56
CA ASP A 23 -17.88 12.85 11.96
C ASP A 23 -16.94 13.85 12.67
N VAL A 24 -17.46 14.99 13.16
CA VAL A 24 -16.68 16.14 13.71
C VAL A 24 -16.62 16.15 15.24
N GLU A 25 -16.40 15.00 15.88
CA GLU A 25 -16.28 14.89 17.34
C GLU A 25 -14.86 15.21 17.82
N ARG A 26 -13.85 14.98 16.96
CA ARG A 26 -12.45 15.33 17.22
C ARG A 26 -11.84 16.05 16.02
N GLU A 27 -11.43 17.29 16.22
CA GLU A 27 -10.69 18.03 15.21
C GLU A 27 -9.29 17.43 15.03
N VAL A 28 -8.87 17.30 13.77
CA VAL A 28 -7.51 16.92 13.42
C VAL A 28 -6.62 18.14 13.63
N THR A 29 -5.59 18.01 14.47
CA THR A 29 -4.66 19.10 14.72
C THR A 29 -3.80 19.38 13.49
N THR A 30 -3.23 20.59 13.39
CA THR A 30 -2.30 20.93 12.29
C THR A 30 -1.12 19.96 12.22
N VAL A 31 -0.60 19.52 13.36
CA VAL A 31 0.51 18.54 13.41
C VAL A 31 0.07 17.20 12.85
N GLU A 32 -1.09 16.68 13.26
CA GLU A 32 -1.62 15.42 12.73
C GLU A 32 -1.91 15.50 11.24
N ALA A 33 -2.41 16.64 10.74
CA ALA A 33 -2.65 16.86 9.32
C ALA A 33 -1.33 16.85 8.52
N LEU A 34 -0.27 17.49 9.03
CA LEU A 34 1.05 17.48 8.40
C LEU A 34 1.68 16.09 8.40
N VAL A 35 1.54 15.34 9.51
CA VAL A 35 2.00 13.95 9.58
C VAL A 35 1.22 13.07 8.61
N ALA A 36 -0.10 13.22 8.55
CA ALA A 36 -0.95 12.48 7.62
C ALA A 36 -0.57 12.75 6.15
N LEU A 37 -0.31 14.02 5.80
CA LEU A 37 0.17 14.41 4.48
C LEU A 37 1.55 13.81 4.18
N GLY A 38 2.47 13.83 5.15
CA GLY A 38 3.79 13.22 5.02
C GLY A 38 3.71 11.71 4.79
N LEU A 39 2.87 11.01 5.55
CA LEU A 39 2.62 9.58 5.38
C LEU A 39 2.00 9.28 4.01
N TYR A 40 0.98 10.05 3.60
CA TYR A 40 0.38 9.91 2.29
C TYR A 40 1.41 10.08 1.15
N ALA A 41 2.22 11.14 1.22
CA ALA A 41 3.22 11.44 0.21
C ALA A 41 4.33 10.38 0.16
N ALA A 42 4.88 10.00 1.31
CA ALA A 42 5.94 9.00 1.41
C ALA A 42 5.46 7.61 0.97
N GLY A 43 4.27 7.19 1.41
CA GLY A 43 3.66 5.93 1.01
C GLY A 43 3.38 5.88 -0.49
N SER A 44 2.77 6.93 -1.04
CA SER A 44 2.52 7.06 -2.48
C SER A 44 3.80 7.03 -3.30
N TRP A 45 4.85 7.69 -2.82
CA TRP A 45 6.17 7.68 -3.46
C TRP A 45 6.76 6.27 -3.44
N LEU A 46 6.77 5.58 -2.29
CA LEU A 46 7.29 4.20 -2.19
C LEU A 46 6.57 3.26 -3.17
N SER A 47 5.23 3.24 -3.14
CA SER A 47 4.41 2.38 -3.99
C SER A 47 4.61 2.67 -5.48
N THR A 48 4.52 3.94 -5.86
CA THR A 48 4.62 4.33 -7.27
C THR A 48 6.04 4.17 -7.80
N ARG A 49 7.04 4.61 -7.03
CA ARG A 49 8.43 4.61 -7.46
C ARG A 49 8.96 3.19 -7.61
N SER A 50 8.64 2.27 -6.70
CA SER A 50 9.11 0.90 -6.81
C SER A 50 8.54 0.20 -8.05
N GLU A 51 7.25 0.36 -8.31
CA GLU A 51 6.62 -0.23 -9.48
C GLU A 51 7.11 0.39 -10.78
N TRP A 52 7.34 1.71 -10.79
CA TRP A 52 7.93 2.39 -11.95
C TRP A 52 9.36 1.90 -12.23
N GLN A 53 10.21 1.79 -11.21
CA GLN A 53 11.58 1.25 -11.35
C GLN A 53 11.56 -0.17 -11.93
N ARG A 54 10.72 -1.04 -11.38
CA ARG A 54 10.54 -2.42 -11.83
C ARG A 54 10.02 -2.50 -13.27
N LYS A 55 9.02 -1.68 -13.61
CA LYS A 55 8.41 -1.63 -14.95
C LYS A 55 9.45 -1.18 -15.98
N ALA A 56 10.07 -0.03 -15.77
CA ALA A 56 11.07 0.53 -16.68
C ALA A 56 12.26 -0.43 -16.91
N TRP A 57 12.68 -1.16 -15.88
CA TRP A 57 13.72 -2.17 -16.01
C TRP A 57 13.26 -3.39 -16.82
N LYS A 58 12.04 -3.91 -16.57
CA LYS A 58 11.51 -5.09 -17.28
C LYS A 58 11.14 -4.84 -18.74
N GLU A 59 10.93 -3.59 -19.14
CA GLU A 59 10.67 -3.21 -20.53
C GLU A 59 11.89 -3.39 -21.45
N ARG A 60 13.10 -3.44 -20.88
CA ARG A 60 14.33 -3.64 -21.65
C ARG A 60 14.47 -5.07 -22.15
N ARG A 61 14.90 -5.23 -23.41
CA ARG A 61 15.02 -6.55 -24.05
C ARG A 61 16.03 -7.45 -23.33
N GLU A 62 17.13 -6.89 -22.84
CA GLU A 62 18.17 -7.63 -22.11
C GLU A 62 17.71 -8.19 -20.75
N ASN A 63 16.58 -7.71 -20.23
CA ASN A 63 16.04 -8.10 -18.93
C ASN A 63 14.89 -9.11 -19.03
N ARG A 64 14.55 -9.56 -20.24
CA ARG A 64 13.51 -10.57 -20.45
C ARG A 64 13.86 -11.86 -19.70
N GLY A 65 12.88 -12.35 -18.94
CA GLY A 65 13.04 -13.58 -18.14
C GLY A 65 13.86 -13.42 -16.85
N LYS A 66 14.36 -12.22 -16.53
CA LYS A 66 15.11 -11.96 -15.30
C LYS A 66 14.23 -11.37 -14.18
N CYS A 67 14.62 -11.64 -12.93
CA CYS A 67 13.97 -11.07 -11.76
C CYS A 67 14.59 -9.71 -11.42
N TYR A 68 13.74 -8.74 -11.08
CA TYR A 68 14.20 -7.40 -10.69
C TYR A 68 14.54 -7.37 -9.20
N THR A 69 15.75 -6.95 -8.85
CA THR A 69 16.26 -6.90 -7.47
C THR A 69 17.01 -5.60 -7.15
N GLU A 70 16.90 -4.58 -8.01
CA GLU A 70 17.61 -3.32 -7.86
C GLU A 70 16.72 -2.23 -7.21
N GLY A 71 17.29 -1.04 -6.99
CA GLY A 71 16.53 0.13 -6.51
C GLY A 71 15.87 -0.14 -5.15
N LEU A 72 14.59 0.24 -5.01
CA LEU A 72 13.85 -0.01 -3.77
C LEU A 72 13.67 -1.51 -3.46
N PHE A 73 13.72 -2.37 -4.47
CA PHE A 73 13.64 -3.82 -4.29
C PHE A 73 14.92 -4.44 -3.72
N ALA A 74 16.04 -3.69 -3.71
CA ALA A 74 17.26 -4.09 -3.01
C ALA A 74 17.17 -3.90 -1.48
N LEU A 75 16.28 -3.00 -1.01
CA LEU A 75 16.09 -2.70 0.41
C LEU A 75 14.97 -3.56 1.03
N SER A 76 13.94 -3.88 0.24
CA SER A 76 12.81 -4.71 0.66
C SER A 76 12.30 -5.50 -0.53
N ARG A 77 11.86 -6.74 -0.34
CA ARG A 77 11.21 -7.53 -1.41
C ARG A 77 9.81 -6.99 -1.80
N ASN A 78 9.22 -6.16 -0.94
CA ASN A 78 7.85 -5.67 -1.05
C ASN A 78 7.75 -4.17 -0.70
N PRO A 79 8.54 -3.28 -1.34
CA PRO A 79 8.55 -1.86 -0.99
C PRO A 79 7.20 -1.19 -1.30
N ASN A 80 6.46 -1.69 -2.30
CA ASN A 80 5.14 -1.21 -2.66
C ASN A 80 4.09 -1.53 -1.58
N TYR A 81 4.09 -2.74 -1.02
CA TYR A 81 3.16 -3.09 0.06
C TYR A 81 3.41 -2.28 1.33
N LEU A 82 4.68 -2.00 1.63
CA LEU A 82 5.02 -1.06 2.71
C LEU A 82 4.47 0.34 2.39
N GLY A 83 4.67 0.83 1.16
CA GLY A 83 4.16 2.12 0.71
C GLY A 83 2.65 2.23 0.87
N ASP A 84 1.90 1.19 0.49
CA ASP A 84 0.44 1.17 0.60
C ASP A 84 0.00 1.26 2.08
N VAL A 85 0.59 0.47 2.98
CA VAL A 85 0.27 0.52 4.43
C VAL A 85 0.57 1.90 5.01
N VAL A 86 1.69 2.52 4.65
CA VAL A 86 2.06 3.88 5.09
C VAL A 86 1.07 4.91 4.55
N LEU A 87 0.70 4.82 3.27
CA LEU A 87 -0.26 5.70 2.61
C LEU A 87 -1.62 5.65 3.32
N PHE A 88 -2.17 4.46 3.55
CA PHE A 88 -3.48 4.30 4.20
C PHE A 88 -3.44 4.59 5.71
N SER A 89 -2.29 4.51 6.36
CA SER A 89 -2.10 5.03 7.72
C SER A 89 -2.23 6.56 7.75
N GLY A 90 -1.72 7.26 6.72
CA GLY A 90 -1.96 8.69 6.51
C GLY A 90 -3.45 9.02 6.38
N TRP A 91 -4.19 8.27 5.57
CA TRP A 91 -5.65 8.43 5.46
C TRP A 91 -6.38 8.19 6.79
N ALA A 92 -6.05 7.12 7.50
CA ALA A 92 -6.66 6.84 8.80
C ALA A 92 -6.42 8.00 9.79
N LEU A 93 -5.17 8.49 9.87
CA LEU A 93 -4.82 9.64 10.71
C LEU A 93 -5.58 10.90 10.29
N ALA A 94 -5.71 11.17 8.99
CA ALA A 94 -6.41 12.33 8.45
C ALA A 94 -7.91 12.37 8.78
N THR A 95 -8.53 11.22 9.14
CA THR A 95 -9.92 11.21 9.61
C THR A 95 -10.06 11.63 11.06
N GLY A 96 -8.99 11.58 11.86
CA GLY A 96 -9.05 11.81 13.30
C GLY A 96 -9.81 10.72 14.07
N ARG A 97 -10.17 9.59 13.45
CA ARG A 97 -11.01 8.53 14.03
C ARG A 97 -10.28 7.22 14.21
N TRP A 98 -10.20 6.77 15.46
CA TRP A 98 -9.46 5.55 15.84
C TRP A 98 -9.95 4.30 15.09
N TRP A 99 -11.24 4.18 14.79
CA TRP A 99 -11.75 2.98 14.12
C TRP A 99 -11.18 2.85 12.71
N THR A 100 -10.89 3.93 12.00
CA THR A 100 -10.39 3.88 10.60
C THR A 100 -9.03 3.20 10.45
N TRP A 101 -8.30 3.00 11.55
CA TRP A 101 -7.06 2.22 11.59
C TRP A 101 -7.24 0.74 11.29
N TRP A 102 -8.47 0.22 11.30
CA TRP A 102 -8.75 -1.13 10.81
C TRP A 102 -8.31 -1.29 9.33
N VAL A 103 -8.35 -0.21 8.54
CA VAL A 103 -8.00 -0.22 7.11
C VAL A 103 -6.52 -0.58 6.88
N PRO A 104 -5.53 0.21 7.34
CA PRO A 104 -4.12 -0.13 7.16
C PRO A 104 -3.73 -1.42 7.88
N LEU A 105 -4.36 -1.73 9.03
CA LEU A 105 -4.12 -2.99 9.74
C LEU A 105 -4.55 -4.20 8.91
N PHE A 106 -5.80 -4.24 8.45
CA PHE A 106 -6.30 -5.34 7.65
C PHE A 106 -5.51 -5.49 6.34
N MET A 107 -5.16 -4.38 5.71
CA MET A 107 -4.34 -4.40 4.49
C MET A 107 -2.93 -4.96 4.74
N GLY A 108 -2.28 -4.55 5.84
CA GLY A 108 -0.99 -5.11 6.23
C GLY A 108 -1.06 -6.61 6.50
N LEU A 109 -2.07 -7.06 7.25
CA LEU A 109 -2.31 -8.48 7.50
C LEU A 109 -2.58 -9.24 6.19
N SER A 110 -3.38 -8.69 5.29
CA SER A 110 -3.68 -9.34 4.03
C SER A 110 -2.43 -9.48 3.16
N PHE A 111 -1.54 -8.48 3.13
CA PHE A 111 -0.25 -8.59 2.44
C PHE A 111 0.63 -9.69 3.05
N VAL A 112 0.75 -9.73 4.38
CA VAL A 112 1.62 -10.70 5.06
C VAL A 112 1.13 -12.15 4.88
N PHE A 113 -0.18 -12.38 5.01
CA PHE A 113 -0.71 -13.74 5.06
C PHE A 113 -1.15 -14.30 3.69
N TYR A 114 -1.43 -13.44 2.70
CA TYR A 114 -1.95 -13.89 1.40
C TYR A 114 -1.06 -13.44 0.24
N HIS A 115 -0.92 -12.12 0.04
CA HIS A 115 -0.32 -11.60 -1.19
C HIS A 115 1.20 -11.85 -1.28
N ILE A 116 1.94 -11.69 -0.18
CA ILE A 116 3.39 -11.96 -0.16
C ILE A 116 3.65 -13.45 -0.41
N PRO A 117 3.05 -14.42 0.33
CA PRO A 117 3.25 -15.84 0.06
C PRO A 117 2.92 -16.26 -1.38
N GLU A 118 1.78 -15.80 -1.92
CA GLU A 118 1.37 -16.09 -3.29
C GLU A 118 2.39 -15.54 -4.31
N LYS A 119 2.82 -14.29 -4.12
CA LYS A 119 3.81 -13.65 -5.00
C LYS A 119 5.15 -14.38 -4.94
N GLU A 120 5.62 -14.74 -3.75
CA GLU A 120 6.89 -15.46 -3.58
C GLU A 120 6.84 -16.85 -4.25
N ALA A 121 5.72 -17.58 -4.13
CA ALA A 121 5.53 -18.86 -4.81
C ALA A 121 5.56 -18.71 -6.34
N TYR A 122 4.92 -17.67 -6.88
CA TYR A 122 4.95 -17.36 -8.31
C TYR A 122 6.36 -16.97 -8.79
N LEU A 123 7.07 -16.11 -8.03
CA LEU A 123 8.43 -15.70 -8.40
C LEU A 123 9.40 -16.89 -8.35
N ALA A 124 9.27 -17.76 -7.35
CA ALA A 124 10.07 -18.97 -7.21
C ALA A 124 9.82 -19.99 -8.33
N SER A 125 8.61 -20.07 -8.90
CA SER A 125 8.35 -20.94 -10.05
C SER A 125 8.86 -20.34 -11.37
N ARG A 126 8.83 -19.01 -11.50
CA ARG A 126 9.17 -18.30 -12.74
C ARG A 126 10.67 -18.07 -12.96
N TYR A 127 11.43 -17.92 -11.88
CA TYR A 127 12.83 -17.46 -11.89
C TYR A 127 13.82 -18.46 -11.29
N LYS A 128 13.40 -19.73 -11.13
CA LYS A 128 14.30 -20.85 -10.85
C LYS A 128 15.31 -21.06 -11.98
#